data_AF-A0A7S0SFX3-F1
#
_entry.id   AF-A0A7S0SFX3-F1
#
_cell.length_a   1.000
_cell.length_b   1.000
_cell.length_c   1.000
_cell.angle_alpha   90.00
_cell.angle_beta   90.00
_cell.angle_gamma   90.00
#
_symmetry.space_group_name_H-M   'P 1'
#
loop_
_entity.id
_entity.type
_entity.pdbx_description
1 polymer ?
#
loop_
_entity_poly.entity_id
_entity_poly.type
_entity_poly.pdbx_seq_one_letter_code
_entity_poly.pdbx_strand_id
1 'polypeptide(L)'
;MPEIPVAPTRLVGDILLGTLGDVLGKVFGMKTSLGAAGVGTSVGGNMEGGGGSHLGSGGDGISNAEATAEGRERLMSLSEEVTRRLPDLTSVEDDSPGGAGGGRAPREPTADRTALNAEVDSVIVAAKAAETTWRRYFEAHVRATGGATRARTAAAQCDVARAELAGATMARDAISSGAVDMDPSLRATAACKIDEKVAAATELVSRLAAEVAVHNAAETEARGQAATAGRAFRPSYDEVRKRALRLRLAAEERAERQIGRALSRADRDLQNKTIKLRELRESKGAAGNASEGGSSAPGLKGGDMLAELERRFEGALAGLKKIREAAEGAKTSIEWSKLTISNVDRVS
;
A
#
# COMPACT_ATOMS: atom_id res chain seq x y z
N MET A 1 7.84 -15.52 8.00
CA MET A 1 6.86 -15.05 8.99
C MET A 1 5.75 -14.34 8.22
N PRO A 2 4.47 -14.68 8.38
CA PRO A 2 3.41 -13.89 7.76
C PRO A 2 3.50 -12.45 8.29
N GLU A 3 3.46 -11.48 7.38
CA GLU A 3 3.47 -10.06 7.75
C GLU A 3 2.27 -9.76 8.66
N ILE A 4 2.51 -8.96 9.71
CA ILE A 4 1.44 -8.51 10.58
C ILE A 4 0.54 -7.59 9.74
N PRO A 5 -0.77 -7.86 9.65
CA PRO A 5 -1.69 -7.00 8.92
C PRO A 5 -1.64 -5.58 9.48
N VAL A 6 -1.65 -4.59 8.57
CA VAL A 6 -1.72 -3.17 8.92
C VAL A 6 -3.00 -2.86 9.71
N ALA A 7 -3.03 -1.71 10.40
CA ALA A 7 -4.22 -1.29 11.13
C ALA A 7 -5.44 -1.14 10.18
N PRO A 8 -6.66 -1.53 10.58
CA PRO A 8 -7.85 -1.44 9.73
C PRO A 8 -8.11 -0.06 9.11
N THR A 9 -7.91 1.03 9.87
CA THR A 9 -8.09 2.40 9.36
C THR A 9 -7.04 2.76 8.31
N ARG A 10 -5.78 2.34 8.54
CA ARG A 10 -4.69 2.48 7.58
C ARG A 10 -4.99 1.71 6.31
N LEU A 11 -5.43 0.45 6.43
CA LEU A 11 -5.87 -0.38 5.32
C LEU A 11 -6.94 0.32 4.47
N VAL A 12 -7.98 0.87 5.12
CA VAL A 12 -9.03 1.63 4.40
C VAL A 12 -8.42 2.82 3.68
N GLY A 13 -7.57 3.60 4.34
CA GLY A 13 -6.87 4.74 3.72
C GLY A 13 -6.07 4.34 2.48
N ASP A 14 -5.24 3.30 2.59
CA ASP A 14 -4.41 2.79 1.49
C ASP A 14 -5.27 2.28 0.31
N ILE A 15 -6.35 1.53 0.59
CA ILE A 15 -7.27 1.04 -0.44
C ILE A 15 -7.94 2.21 -1.17
N LEU A 16 -8.47 3.18 -0.42
CA LEU A 16 -9.19 4.30 -1.01
C LEU A 16 -8.25 5.23 -1.80
N LEU A 17 -7.02 5.45 -1.32
CA LEU A 17 -6.03 6.26 -2.06
C LEU A 17 -5.66 5.61 -3.41
N GLY A 18 -5.48 4.29 -3.43
CA GLY A 18 -5.07 3.55 -4.63
C GLY A 18 -5.99 3.72 -5.84
N THR A 19 -7.28 4.04 -5.62
CA THR A 19 -8.30 4.23 -6.67
C THR A 19 -7.85 5.12 -7.83
N LEU A 20 -7.23 6.26 -7.53
CA LEU A 20 -6.88 7.27 -8.53
C LEU A 20 -5.48 7.04 -9.12
N GLY A 21 -4.57 6.55 -8.28
CA GLY A 21 -3.23 6.17 -8.71
C GLY A 21 -3.27 5.02 -9.72
N ASP A 22 -4.14 4.04 -9.54
CA ASP A 22 -4.18 2.87 -10.42
C ASP A 22 -4.90 3.17 -11.75
N VAL A 23 -5.89 4.09 -11.74
CA VAL A 23 -6.60 4.54 -12.95
C VAL A 23 -5.80 5.57 -13.75
N LEU A 24 -5.18 6.54 -13.08
CA LEU A 24 -4.56 7.72 -13.72
C LEU A 24 -3.06 7.88 -13.45
N GLY A 25 -2.46 7.08 -12.57
CA GLY A 25 -1.07 7.25 -12.14
C GLY A 25 -0.06 7.09 -13.26
N LYS A 26 -0.24 6.10 -14.14
CA LYS A 26 0.66 5.90 -15.30
C LYS A 26 0.51 6.99 -16.36
N VAL A 27 -0.68 7.57 -16.53
CA VAL A 27 -0.98 8.55 -17.58
C VAL A 27 -0.66 9.98 -17.14
N PHE A 28 -0.83 10.27 -15.85
CA PHE A 28 -0.74 11.63 -15.29
C PHE A 28 0.25 11.77 -14.13
N GLY A 29 1.05 10.74 -13.83
CA GLY A 29 2.13 10.78 -12.84
C GLY A 29 1.64 10.92 -11.40
N MET A 30 0.49 10.33 -11.07
CA MET A 30 -0.14 10.49 -9.76
C MET A 30 0.38 9.48 -8.72
N LYS A 31 0.49 9.92 -7.47
CA LYS A 31 0.88 9.04 -6.35
C LYS A 31 -0.13 7.89 -6.20
N THR A 32 0.40 6.68 -6.07
CA THR A 32 -0.34 5.40 -5.97
C THR A 32 -0.27 4.79 -4.57
N SER A 33 0.57 5.31 -3.69
CA SER A 33 0.71 4.83 -2.32
C SER A 33 1.02 5.97 -1.35
N LEU A 34 0.51 5.83 -0.13
CA LEU A 34 1.01 6.55 1.03
C LEU A 34 2.36 5.94 1.39
N GLY A 35 3.38 6.75 1.67
CA GLY A 35 4.67 6.25 2.17
C GLY A 35 4.46 5.25 3.30
N ALA A 36 5.28 4.19 3.32
CA ALA A 36 5.15 3.12 4.31
C ALA A 36 5.19 3.74 5.70
N ALA A 37 4.08 3.64 6.45
CA ALA A 37 4.10 3.95 7.87
C ALA A 37 5.08 2.95 8.50
N GLY A 38 6.26 3.43 8.89
CA GLY A 38 7.22 2.64 9.64
C GLY A 38 6.54 2.17 10.92
N VAL A 39 6.04 0.93 10.93
CA VAL A 39 5.76 0.21 12.16
C VAL A 39 7.13 0.04 12.79
N GLY A 40 7.46 0.89 13.75
CA GLY A 40 8.73 0.88 14.45
C GLY A 40 8.99 -0.48 15.09
N THR A 41 9.63 -1.38 14.38
CA THR A 41 10.35 -2.53 14.93
C THR A 41 11.68 -2.02 15.47
N SER A 42 11.64 -1.25 16.55
CA SER A 42 12.85 -1.02 17.36
C SER A 42 13.08 -2.29 18.21
N VAL A 43 13.64 -3.32 17.57
CA VAL A 43 14.22 -4.47 18.26
C VAL A 43 15.69 -4.16 18.53
N GLY A 44 15.97 -3.72 19.77
CA GLY A 44 17.19 -4.04 20.51
C GLY A 44 18.45 -3.22 20.25
N GLY A 45 18.70 -2.21 21.09
CA GLY A 45 20.01 -1.63 21.36
C GLY A 45 20.05 -1.03 22.76
N ASN A 46 20.85 -1.64 23.65
CA ASN A 46 21.08 -1.31 25.06
C ASN A 46 21.23 0.20 25.37
N MET A 47 20.58 0.70 26.43
CA MET A 47 21.18 1.70 27.34
C MET A 47 20.39 1.83 28.65
N GLU A 48 21.16 1.86 29.74
CA GLU A 48 20.74 2.08 31.11
C GLU A 48 20.16 3.49 31.33
N GLY A 49 19.20 3.59 32.26
CA GLY A 49 19.05 4.75 33.14
C GLY A 49 18.30 5.99 32.63
N GLY A 50 17.31 6.42 33.41
CA GLY A 50 16.88 7.83 33.46
C GLY A 50 15.51 8.10 32.86
N GLY A 51 14.59 8.59 33.71
CA GLY A 51 13.22 8.94 33.32
C GLY A 51 13.13 10.06 32.29
N GLY A 52 12.07 10.00 31.48
CA GLY A 52 11.73 11.04 30.51
C GLY A 52 10.59 10.59 29.62
N SER A 53 9.37 11.01 29.98
CA SER A 53 8.20 10.94 29.11
C SER A 53 8.42 11.79 27.85
N HIS A 54 8.74 11.15 26.72
CA HIS A 54 8.59 11.79 25.42
C HIS A 54 8.18 10.76 24.36
N LEU A 55 6.86 10.64 24.18
CA LEU A 55 6.28 10.20 22.93
C LEU A 55 6.55 11.32 21.91
N GLY A 56 7.49 11.11 20.99
CA GLY A 56 7.62 12.02 19.86
C GLY A 56 8.93 11.91 19.09
N SER A 57 8.75 11.80 17.76
CA SER A 57 9.70 12.14 16.70
C SER A 57 10.66 11.04 16.23
N GLY A 58 10.32 10.45 15.07
CA GLY A 58 11.23 9.60 14.31
C GLY A 58 10.56 8.73 13.25
N GLY A 59 9.94 9.35 12.23
CA GLY A 59 9.51 8.65 11.02
C GLY A 59 8.56 9.49 10.17
N ASP A 60 8.98 9.87 8.95
CA ASP A 60 8.17 10.47 7.88
C ASP A 60 7.07 9.49 7.38
N GLY A 61 6.18 9.09 8.28
CA GLY A 61 5.05 8.21 8.02
C GLY A 61 3.76 8.95 8.27
N ILE A 62 2.90 9.02 7.24
CA ILE A 62 1.53 9.51 7.38
C ILE A 62 0.81 8.63 8.41
N SER A 63 0.19 9.25 9.42
CA SER A 63 -0.53 8.54 10.48
C SER A 63 -1.73 7.75 9.92
N ASN A 64 -2.25 6.79 10.67
CA ASN A 64 -3.44 6.03 10.24
C ASN A 64 -4.64 6.94 9.98
N ALA A 65 -4.83 7.98 10.79
CA ALA A 65 -5.93 8.92 10.66
C ALA A 65 -5.79 9.80 9.42
N GLU A 66 -4.57 10.31 9.17
CA GLU A 66 -4.27 11.08 7.96
C GLU A 66 -4.41 10.21 6.72
N ALA A 67 -3.96 8.95 6.76
CA ALA A 67 -4.12 8.01 5.66
C ALA A 67 -5.59 7.79 5.28
N THR A 68 -6.46 7.60 6.29
CA THR A 68 -7.89 7.48 6.07
C THR A 68 -8.49 8.78 5.52
N ALA A 69 -8.07 9.93 6.03
CA ALA A 69 -8.55 11.23 5.57
C ALA A 69 -8.16 11.52 4.12
N GLU A 70 -6.90 11.27 3.76
CA GLU A 70 -6.38 11.44 2.40
C GLU A 70 -7.05 10.46 1.43
N GLY A 71 -7.18 9.18 1.82
CA GLY A 71 -7.90 8.19 1.02
C GLY A 71 -9.38 8.56 0.79
N ARG A 72 -10.07 9.07 1.83
CA ARG A 72 -11.44 9.57 1.73
C ARG A 72 -11.52 10.76 0.79
N GLU A 73 -10.67 11.77 0.97
CA GLU A 73 -10.63 12.96 0.11
C GLU A 73 -10.41 12.56 -1.35
N ARG A 74 -9.45 11.66 -1.59
CA ARG A 74 -9.12 11.16 -2.92
C ARG A 74 -10.28 10.45 -3.61
N LEU A 75 -10.98 9.57 -2.90
CA LEU A 75 -12.15 8.88 -3.43
C LEU A 75 -13.25 9.88 -3.81
N MET A 76 -13.44 10.91 -2.99
CA MET A 76 -14.47 11.94 -3.20
C MET A 76 -14.12 12.92 -4.32
N SER A 77 -12.83 13.21 -4.53
CA SER A 77 -12.35 14.10 -5.60
C SER A 77 -12.15 13.38 -6.94
N LEU A 78 -12.21 12.04 -6.98
CA LEU A 78 -11.89 11.22 -8.15
C LEU A 78 -12.54 11.71 -9.44
N SER A 79 -13.86 11.91 -9.41
CA SER A 79 -14.63 12.34 -10.58
C SER A 79 -14.23 13.72 -11.10
N GLU A 80 -13.97 14.66 -10.19
CA GLU A 80 -13.53 16.02 -10.54
C GLU A 80 -12.10 16.01 -11.10
N GLU A 81 -11.25 15.16 -10.54
CA GLU A 81 -9.85 15.03 -10.92
C GLU A 81 -9.70 14.31 -12.27
N VAL A 82 -10.49 13.25 -12.52
CA VAL A 82 -10.62 12.63 -13.84
C VAL A 82 -11.04 13.67 -14.87
N THR A 83 -12.09 14.44 -14.59
CA THR A 83 -12.59 15.48 -15.50
C THR A 83 -11.54 16.56 -15.78
N ARG A 84 -10.80 17.00 -14.74
CA ARG A 84 -9.77 18.04 -14.86
C ARG A 84 -8.55 17.57 -15.66
N ARG A 85 -8.19 16.29 -15.57
CA ARG A 85 -6.96 15.73 -16.15
C ARG A 85 -7.15 15.24 -17.58
N LEU A 86 -8.36 14.79 -17.92
CA LEU A 86 -8.66 14.39 -19.29
C LEU A 86 -8.56 15.61 -20.23
N PRO A 87 -7.89 15.48 -21.38
CA PRO A 87 -7.87 16.54 -22.39
C PRO A 87 -9.28 16.92 -22.82
N ASP A 88 -9.63 18.21 -22.70
CA ASP A 88 -10.83 18.74 -23.35
C ASP A 88 -10.52 18.99 -24.83
N LEU A 89 -11.04 18.10 -25.68
CA LEU A 89 -10.86 18.19 -27.13
C LEU A 89 -12.00 18.97 -27.81
N THR A 90 -12.97 19.47 -27.02
CA THR A 90 -14.19 20.13 -27.52
C THR A 90 -14.17 21.65 -27.44
N SER A 91 -13.23 22.25 -26.72
CA SER A 91 -13.19 23.70 -26.45
C SER A 91 -12.51 24.55 -27.54
N VAL A 92 -12.49 24.10 -28.80
CA VAL A 92 -11.90 24.87 -29.90
C VAL A 92 -12.95 25.12 -30.97
N GLU A 93 -13.75 26.17 -30.72
CA GLU A 93 -14.58 26.96 -31.63
C GLU A 93 -15.53 26.20 -32.58
N ASP A 94 -16.78 26.04 -32.12
CA ASP A 94 -17.94 26.14 -33.00
C ASP A 94 -18.07 27.60 -33.47
N ASP A 95 -17.44 27.97 -34.60
CA ASP A 95 -17.79 29.18 -35.37
C ASP A 95 -19.12 28.98 -36.12
N SER A 96 -20.15 28.50 -35.42
CA SER A 96 -21.53 28.52 -35.88
C SER A 96 -22.28 29.63 -35.15
N PRO A 97 -22.67 30.72 -35.83
CA PRO A 97 -23.43 31.79 -35.20
C PRO A 97 -24.86 31.28 -34.93
N GLY A 98 -25.11 30.78 -33.71
CA GLY A 98 -26.45 30.38 -33.30
C GLY A 98 -26.57 29.26 -32.26
N GLY A 99 -25.47 28.64 -31.82
CA GLY A 99 -25.51 27.55 -30.85
C GLY A 99 -25.18 27.98 -29.43
N ALA A 100 -26.10 28.61 -28.71
CA ALA A 100 -26.00 28.81 -27.26
C ALA A 100 -26.16 27.46 -26.52
N GLY A 101 -25.15 26.61 -26.60
CA GLY A 101 -25.05 25.34 -25.86
C GLY A 101 -24.48 25.57 -24.47
N GLY A 102 -25.20 26.31 -23.64
CA GLY A 102 -24.84 26.55 -22.24
C GLY A 102 -24.66 25.24 -21.47
N GLY A 103 -23.44 25.00 -21.02
CA GLY A 103 -23.09 24.48 -19.70
C GLY A 103 -23.94 23.36 -19.10
N ARG A 104 -23.34 22.18 -19.01
CA ARG A 104 -23.27 21.45 -17.74
C ARG A 104 -22.06 20.52 -17.80
N ALA A 105 -20.98 20.89 -17.12
CA ALA A 105 -20.05 19.89 -16.61
C ALA A 105 -20.90 18.81 -15.92
N PRO A 106 -20.59 17.51 -16.10
CA PRO A 106 -21.37 16.45 -15.50
C PRO A 106 -21.13 16.51 -13.99
N ARG A 107 -21.87 17.37 -13.28
CA ARG A 107 -22.00 17.30 -11.84
C ARG A 107 -22.63 15.96 -11.57
N GLU A 108 -21.92 15.10 -10.83
CA GLU A 108 -22.54 13.94 -10.23
C GLU A 108 -23.81 14.38 -9.49
N PRO A 109 -24.91 13.61 -9.57
CA PRO A 109 -26.09 13.90 -8.76
C PRO A 109 -25.67 14.07 -7.30
N THR A 110 -26.07 15.18 -6.66
CA THR A 110 -25.72 15.45 -5.25
C THR A 110 -26.16 14.31 -4.31
N ALA A 111 -27.20 13.57 -4.71
CA ALA A 111 -27.68 12.36 -4.03
C ALA A 111 -26.62 11.24 -4.02
N ASP A 112 -25.89 11.03 -5.12
CA ASP A 112 -24.85 9.99 -5.22
C ASP A 112 -23.66 10.31 -4.30
N ARG A 113 -23.29 11.59 -4.15
CA ARG A 113 -22.24 12.01 -3.21
C ARG A 113 -22.66 11.84 -1.75
N THR A 114 -23.93 12.07 -1.42
CA THR A 114 -24.41 11.92 -0.03
C THR A 114 -24.44 10.45 0.37
N ALA A 115 -24.94 9.57 -0.52
CA ALA A 115 -24.92 8.12 -0.30
C ALA A 115 -23.48 7.59 -0.19
N LEU A 116 -22.59 7.99 -1.10
CA LEU A 116 -21.17 7.61 -1.04
C LEU A 116 -20.49 8.06 0.26
N ASN A 117 -20.77 9.29 0.73
CA ASN A 117 -20.25 9.77 2.02
C ASN A 117 -20.71 8.86 3.17
N ALA A 118 -21.99 8.52 3.21
CA ALA A 118 -22.52 7.64 4.25
C ALA A 118 -21.89 6.24 4.22
N GLU A 119 -21.67 5.67 3.03
CA GLU A 119 -21.01 4.36 2.91
C GLU A 119 -19.53 4.42 3.33
N VAL A 120 -18.80 5.46 2.93
CA VAL A 120 -17.39 5.66 3.32
C VAL A 120 -17.27 5.86 4.83
N ASP A 121 -18.12 6.71 5.41
CA ASP A 121 -18.12 6.97 6.85
C ASP A 121 -18.49 5.70 7.63
N SER A 122 -19.43 4.89 7.12
CA SER A 122 -19.78 3.57 7.68
C SER A 122 -18.59 2.61 7.69
N VAL A 123 -17.82 2.53 6.60
CA VAL A 123 -16.61 1.70 6.53
C VAL A 123 -15.53 2.20 7.49
N ILE A 124 -15.35 3.52 7.62
CA ILE A 124 -14.38 4.10 8.55
C ILE A 124 -14.76 3.82 10.00
N VAL A 125 -16.05 3.90 10.35
CA VAL A 125 -16.56 3.54 11.68
C VAL A 125 -16.32 2.06 11.97
N ALA A 126 -16.61 1.18 11.01
CA ALA A 126 -16.33 -0.26 11.14
C ALA A 126 -14.82 -0.53 11.31
N ALA A 127 -13.97 0.17 10.58
CA ALA A 127 -12.52 0.06 10.70
C ALA A 127 -12.04 0.48 12.10
N LYS A 128 -12.54 1.61 12.62
CA LYS A 128 -12.23 2.05 13.99
C LYS A 128 -12.69 1.04 15.05
N ALA A 129 -13.85 0.43 14.87
CA ALA A 129 -14.31 -0.63 15.77
C ALA A 129 -13.37 -1.86 15.73
N ALA A 130 -12.97 -2.29 14.52
CA ALA A 130 -12.05 -3.40 14.30
C ALA A 130 -10.62 -3.11 14.79
N GLU A 131 -10.22 -1.84 14.97
CA GLU A 131 -8.90 -1.52 15.51
C GLU A 131 -8.69 -2.08 16.91
N THR A 132 -9.73 -2.11 17.75
CA THR A 132 -9.58 -2.55 19.14
C THR A 132 -9.19 -4.03 19.23
N THR A 133 -9.82 -4.88 18.39
CA THR A 133 -9.49 -6.31 18.29
C THR A 133 -8.16 -6.52 17.57
N TRP A 134 -7.86 -5.71 16.54
CA TRP A 134 -6.56 -5.71 15.89
C TRP A 134 -5.41 -5.34 16.84
N ARG A 135 -5.56 -4.32 17.70
CA ARG A 135 -4.53 -3.92 18.69
C ARG A 135 -4.23 -5.06 19.65
N ARG A 136 -5.27 -5.74 20.16
CA ARG A 136 -5.11 -6.92 21.03
C ARG A 136 -4.35 -8.04 20.32
N TYR A 137 -4.67 -8.29 19.04
CA TYR A 137 -3.93 -9.25 18.22
C TYR A 137 -2.48 -8.82 18.01
N PHE A 138 -2.25 -7.57 17.64
CA PHE A 138 -0.92 -6.99 17.42
C PHE A 138 -0.04 -7.11 18.67
N GLU A 139 -0.54 -6.68 19.83
CA GLU A 139 0.16 -6.77 21.11
C GLU A 139 0.47 -8.22 21.50
N ALA A 140 -0.50 -9.13 21.35
CA ALA A 140 -0.30 -10.55 21.63
C ALA A 140 0.74 -11.17 20.68
N HIS A 141 0.72 -10.78 19.40
CA HIS A 141 1.68 -11.23 18.40
C HIS A 141 3.10 -10.71 18.72
N VAL A 142 3.25 -9.43 19.05
CA VAL A 142 4.53 -8.83 19.46
C VAL A 142 5.06 -9.53 20.71
N ARG A 143 4.20 -9.80 21.69
CA ARG A 143 4.55 -10.55 22.90
C ARG A 143 5.00 -11.97 22.57
N ALA A 144 4.31 -12.67 21.67
CA ALA A 144 4.67 -14.01 21.22
C ALA A 144 6.03 -14.02 20.51
N THR A 145 6.28 -13.06 19.61
CA THR A 145 7.58 -12.94 18.93
C THR A 145 8.71 -12.58 19.88
N GLY A 146 8.48 -11.66 20.83
CA GLY A 146 9.47 -11.31 21.85
C GLY A 146 9.74 -12.46 22.81
N GLY A 147 8.70 -13.23 23.18
CA GLY A 147 8.80 -14.46 23.96
C GLY A 147 9.64 -15.52 23.25
N ALA A 148 9.41 -15.71 21.96
CA ALA A 148 10.16 -16.67 21.14
C ALA A 148 11.64 -16.31 21.04
N THR A 149 11.97 -15.02 20.98
CA THR A 149 13.36 -14.56 21.00
C THR A 149 14.00 -14.79 22.36
N ARG A 150 13.34 -14.42 23.47
CA ARG A 150 13.86 -14.65 24.83
C ARG A 150 14.06 -16.14 25.13
N ALA A 151 13.10 -16.98 24.77
CA ALA A 151 13.19 -18.43 24.93
C ALA A 151 14.40 -19.01 24.16
N ARG A 152 14.62 -18.56 22.92
CA ARG A 152 15.79 -18.97 22.13
C ARG A 152 17.11 -18.51 22.75
N THR A 153 17.19 -17.27 23.24
CA THR A 153 18.39 -16.76 23.91
C THR A 153 18.70 -17.53 25.18
N ALA A 154 17.69 -17.78 26.02
CA ALA A 154 17.85 -18.56 27.25
C ALA A 154 18.28 -20.01 26.94
N ALA A 155 17.69 -20.63 25.91
CA ALA A 155 18.08 -21.98 25.49
C ALA A 155 19.55 -22.03 25.06
N ALA A 156 20.00 -21.07 24.24
CA ALA A 156 21.39 -20.97 23.83
C ALA A 156 22.35 -20.79 25.02
N GLN A 157 22.00 -19.96 26.00
CA GLN A 157 22.79 -19.78 27.22
C GLN A 157 22.86 -21.08 28.04
N CYS A 158 21.73 -21.78 28.19
CA CYS A 158 21.68 -23.07 28.87
C CYS A 158 22.54 -24.13 28.17
N ASP A 159 22.54 -24.16 26.83
CA ASP A 159 23.34 -25.11 26.05
C ASP A 159 24.85 -24.85 26.18
N VAL A 160 25.26 -23.57 26.22
CA VAL A 160 26.65 -23.20 26.52
C VAL A 160 27.06 -23.69 27.92
N ALA A 161 26.23 -23.43 28.94
CA ALA A 161 26.50 -23.90 30.30
C ALA A 161 26.56 -25.43 30.41
N ARG A 162 25.73 -26.15 29.63
CA ARG A 162 25.78 -27.62 29.55
C ARG A 162 27.08 -28.12 28.92
N ALA A 163 27.58 -27.44 27.89
CA ALA A 163 28.87 -27.78 27.28
C ALA A 163 30.03 -27.54 28.26
N GLU A 164 30.00 -26.46 29.04
CA GLU A 164 30.98 -26.19 30.10
C GLU A 164 30.95 -27.25 31.20
N LEU A 165 29.76 -27.65 31.66
CA LEU A 165 29.59 -28.73 32.62
C LEU A 165 30.15 -30.05 32.08
N ALA A 166 29.83 -30.41 30.83
CA ALA A 166 30.36 -31.61 30.19
C ALA A 166 31.90 -31.61 30.14
N GLY A 167 32.51 -30.47 29.78
CA GLY A 167 33.96 -30.32 29.81
C GLY A 167 34.55 -30.45 31.22
N ALA A 168 33.90 -29.88 32.23
CA ALA A 168 34.33 -30.01 33.63
C ALA A 168 34.21 -31.46 34.14
N THR A 169 33.16 -32.18 33.77
CA THR A 169 33.00 -33.60 34.12
C THR A 169 34.03 -34.48 33.43
N MET A 170 34.33 -34.22 32.14
CA MET A 170 35.41 -34.93 31.43
C MET A 170 36.77 -34.71 32.10
N ALA A 171 37.06 -33.48 32.53
CA ALA A 171 38.29 -33.18 33.26
C ALA A 171 38.36 -33.92 34.61
N ARG A 172 37.24 -33.98 35.34
CA ARG A 172 37.14 -34.75 36.59
C ARG A 172 37.43 -36.22 36.35
N ASP A 173 36.78 -36.80 35.35
CA ASP A 173 36.91 -38.22 35.01
C ASP A 173 38.34 -38.57 34.56
N ALA A 174 39.01 -37.67 33.83
CA ALA A 174 40.41 -37.80 33.44
C ALA A 174 41.39 -37.78 34.64
N ILE A 175 41.14 -36.91 35.63
CA ILE A 175 41.93 -36.89 36.87
C ILE A 175 41.67 -38.16 37.70
N SER A 176 40.41 -38.58 37.84
CA SER A 176 40.06 -39.76 38.65
C SER A 176 40.55 -41.07 38.06
N SER A 177 40.61 -41.18 36.73
CA SER A 177 41.09 -42.37 36.03
C SER A 177 42.62 -42.46 35.95
N GLY A 178 43.33 -41.40 36.35
CA GLY A 178 44.79 -41.32 36.21
C GLY A 178 45.26 -41.17 34.77
N ALA A 179 44.37 -40.74 33.85
CA ALA A 179 44.70 -40.53 32.44
C ALA A 179 45.71 -39.38 32.22
N VAL A 180 45.88 -38.50 33.21
CA VAL A 180 46.85 -37.42 33.21
C VAL A 180 47.98 -37.76 34.16
N ASP A 181 49.20 -37.89 33.64
CA ASP A 181 50.39 -38.08 34.46
C ASP A 181 50.73 -36.77 35.18
N MET A 182 50.60 -36.77 36.51
CA MET A 182 50.69 -35.59 37.37
C MET A 182 51.12 -36.01 38.76
N ASP A 183 51.95 -35.18 39.39
CA ASP A 183 52.36 -35.32 40.79
C ASP A 183 51.13 -35.48 41.72
N PRO A 184 51.17 -36.39 42.73
CA PRO A 184 50.02 -36.65 43.60
C PRO A 184 49.47 -35.41 44.33
N SER A 185 50.32 -34.47 44.73
CA SER A 185 49.91 -33.26 45.45
C SER A 185 49.20 -32.26 44.52
N LEU A 186 49.70 -32.13 43.29
CA LEU A 186 49.07 -31.32 42.24
C LEU A 186 47.76 -31.95 41.78
N ARG A 187 47.70 -33.29 41.69
CA ARG A 187 46.49 -34.04 41.35
C ARG A 187 45.39 -33.82 42.37
N ALA A 188 45.69 -33.88 43.66
CA ALA A 188 44.73 -33.61 44.72
C ALA A 188 44.19 -32.17 44.66
N THR A 189 45.07 -31.19 44.40
CA THR A 189 44.68 -29.78 44.26
C THR A 189 43.81 -29.56 43.02
N ALA A 190 44.15 -30.18 41.89
CA ALA A 190 43.39 -30.09 40.66
C ALA A 190 42.03 -30.78 40.78
N ALA A 191 41.95 -31.95 41.42
CA ALA A 191 40.69 -32.65 41.71
C ALA A 191 39.73 -31.74 42.49
N CYS A 192 40.19 -31.14 43.59
CA CYS A 192 39.39 -30.23 44.40
C CYS A 192 38.81 -29.07 43.59
N LYS A 193 39.65 -28.37 42.80
CA LYS A 193 39.21 -27.25 41.95
C LYS A 193 38.25 -27.67 40.84
N ILE A 194 38.43 -28.86 40.28
CA ILE A 194 37.52 -29.39 39.27
C ILE A 194 36.17 -29.73 39.90
N ASP A 195 36.14 -30.33 41.09
CA ASP A 195 34.91 -30.64 41.80
C ASP A 195 34.13 -29.36 42.16
N GLU A 196 34.82 -28.30 42.62
CA GLU A 196 34.23 -26.97 42.81
C GLU A 196 33.63 -26.43 41.51
N LYS A 197 34.36 -26.55 40.38
CA LYS A 197 33.89 -26.10 39.07
C LYS A 197 32.69 -26.91 38.58
N VAL A 198 32.69 -28.23 38.77
CA VAL A 198 31.57 -29.11 38.41
C VAL A 198 30.34 -28.73 39.24
N ALA A 199 30.49 -28.51 40.55
CA ALA A 199 29.38 -28.07 41.40
C ALA A 199 28.80 -26.73 40.95
N ALA A 200 29.65 -25.72 40.70
CA ALA A 200 29.22 -24.40 40.23
C ALA A 200 28.54 -24.46 38.84
N ALA A 201 29.10 -25.23 37.90
CA ALA A 201 28.50 -25.42 36.58
C ALA A 201 27.17 -26.18 36.65
N THR A 202 27.04 -27.15 37.56
CA THR A 202 25.78 -27.88 37.78
C THR A 202 24.68 -26.95 38.29
N GLU A 203 25.01 -26.08 39.25
CA GLU A 203 24.06 -25.08 39.76
C GLU A 203 23.64 -24.08 38.67
N LEU A 204 24.60 -23.60 37.87
CA LEU A 204 24.32 -22.69 36.75
C LEU A 204 23.41 -23.32 35.70
N VAL A 205 23.66 -24.57 35.31
CA VAL A 205 22.81 -25.31 34.37
C VAL A 205 21.40 -25.49 34.93
N SER A 206 21.27 -25.83 36.21
CA SER A 206 19.95 -25.98 36.86
C SER A 206 19.14 -24.67 36.82
N ARG A 207 19.79 -23.55 37.17
CA ARG A 207 19.17 -22.23 37.12
C ARG A 207 18.73 -21.84 35.71
N LEU A 208 19.62 -21.97 34.72
CA LEU A 208 19.32 -21.63 33.32
C LEU A 208 18.24 -22.55 32.73
N ALA A 209 18.23 -23.83 33.09
CA ALA A 209 17.17 -24.76 32.67
C ALA A 209 15.79 -24.34 33.22
N ALA A 210 15.72 -23.84 34.46
CA ALA A 210 14.49 -23.28 35.02
C ALA A 210 14.05 -22.01 34.27
N GLU A 211 14.98 -21.11 33.94
CA GLU A 211 14.69 -19.91 33.14
C GLU A 211 14.18 -20.25 31.74
N VAL A 212 14.77 -21.24 31.08
CA VAL A 212 14.30 -21.77 29.79
C VAL A 212 12.86 -22.28 29.90
N ALA A 213 12.54 -23.04 30.94
CA ALA A 213 11.18 -23.54 31.17
C ALA A 213 10.17 -22.40 31.34
N VAL A 214 10.52 -21.37 32.12
CA VAL A 214 9.68 -20.17 32.31
C VAL A 214 9.46 -19.42 30.99
N HIS A 215 10.51 -19.20 30.20
CA HIS A 215 10.39 -18.50 28.93
C HIS A 215 9.60 -19.29 27.88
N ASN A 216 9.76 -20.62 27.83
CA ASN A 216 8.98 -21.48 26.94
C ASN A 216 7.49 -21.51 27.31
N ALA A 217 7.16 -21.54 28.61
CA ALA A 217 5.79 -21.46 29.08
C ALA A 217 5.15 -20.11 28.68
N ALA A 218 5.86 -19.00 28.94
CA ALA A 218 5.39 -17.66 28.60
C ALA A 218 5.22 -17.44 27.09
N GLU A 219 6.14 -18.00 26.28
CA GLU A 219 6.01 -17.98 24.82
C GLU A 219 4.77 -18.75 24.34
N THR A 220 4.55 -19.95 24.88
CA THR A 220 3.42 -20.80 24.51
C THR A 220 2.10 -20.13 24.84
N GLU A 221 2.00 -19.51 26.02
CA GLU A 221 0.83 -18.73 26.42
C GLU A 221 0.61 -17.53 25.48
N ALA A 222 1.65 -16.76 25.19
CA ALA A 222 1.56 -15.61 24.29
C ALA A 222 1.13 -16.02 22.86
N ARG A 223 1.62 -17.15 22.35
CA ARG A 223 1.17 -17.73 21.07
C ARG A 223 -0.30 -18.14 21.13
N GLY A 224 -0.76 -18.75 22.22
CA GLY A 224 -2.17 -19.10 22.42
C GLY A 224 -3.08 -17.88 22.44
N GLN A 225 -2.66 -16.80 23.11
CA GLN A 225 -3.34 -15.51 23.11
C GLN A 225 -3.38 -14.89 21.70
N ALA A 226 -2.25 -14.90 20.98
CA ALA A 226 -2.18 -14.39 19.61
C ALA A 226 -3.09 -15.17 18.65
N ALA A 227 -3.15 -16.49 18.77
CA ALA A 227 -4.05 -17.33 17.97
C ALA A 227 -5.53 -17.02 18.27
N THR A 228 -5.87 -16.82 19.54
CA THR A 228 -7.23 -16.50 19.97
C THR A 228 -7.66 -15.10 19.52
N ALA A 229 -6.80 -14.09 19.72
CA ALA A 229 -7.02 -12.75 19.21
C ALA A 229 -7.07 -12.73 17.67
N GLY A 230 -6.27 -13.59 17.02
CA GLY A 230 -6.27 -13.83 15.58
C GLY A 230 -7.64 -14.25 15.05
N ARG A 231 -8.26 -15.24 15.70
CA ARG A 231 -9.62 -15.70 15.37
C ARG A 231 -10.68 -14.64 15.60
N ALA A 232 -10.51 -13.79 16.62
CA ALA A 232 -11.46 -12.73 16.94
C ALA A 232 -11.38 -11.52 15.99
N PHE A 233 -10.17 -11.14 15.55
CA PHE A 233 -10.00 -9.94 14.73
C PHE A 233 -10.26 -10.18 13.23
N ARG A 234 -9.85 -11.34 12.69
CA ARG A 234 -9.88 -11.62 11.24
C ARG A 234 -11.23 -11.36 10.58
N PRO A 235 -12.37 -11.86 11.11
CA PRO A 235 -13.67 -11.66 10.45
C PRO A 235 -14.00 -10.17 10.25
N SER A 236 -13.81 -9.36 11.30
CA SER A 236 -14.06 -7.91 11.22
C SER A 236 -13.08 -7.18 10.30
N TYR A 237 -11.83 -7.65 10.23
CA TYR A 237 -10.81 -7.07 9.36
C TYR A 237 -11.10 -7.35 7.89
N ASP A 238 -11.41 -8.59 7.56
CA ASP A 238 -11.71 -9.01 6.19
C ASP A 238 -13.02 -8.39 5.69
N GLU A 239 -14.02 -8.21 6.57
CA GLU A 239 -15.23 -7.47 6.25
C GLU A 239 -14.94 -6.00 5.93
N VAL A 240 -14.14 -5.30 6.75
CA VAL A 240 -13.73 -3.91 6.50
C VAL A 240 -12.96 -3.81 5.19
N ARG A 241 -12.01 -4.72 4.96
CA ARG A 241 -11.23 -4.81 3.72
C ARG A 241 -12.15 -4.95 2.51
N LYS A 242 -13.10 -5.88 2.58
CA LYS A 242 -14.06 -6.16 1.50
C LYS A 242 -14.94 -4.96 1.20
N ARG A 243 -15.47 -4.30 2.24
CA ARG A 243 -16.29 -3.09 2.06
C ARG A 243 -15.49 -1.94 1.44
N ALA A 244 -14.25 -1.72 1.87
CA ALA A 244 -13.36 -0.71 1.28
C ALA A 244 -13.03 -1.01 -0.19
N LEU A 245 -12.75 -2.26 -0.54
CA LEU A 245 -12.51 -2.67 -1.94
C LEU A 245 -13.75 -2.46 -2.82
N ARG A 246 -14.96 -2.69 -2.31
CA ARG A 246 -16.21 -2.43 -3.04
C ARG A 246 -16.42 -0.94 -3.30
N LEU A 247 -16.13 -0.08 -2.32
CA LEU A 247 -16.16 1.38 -2.49
C LEU A 247 -15.17 1.82 -3.58
N ARG A 248 -13.97 1.28 -3.54
CA ARG A 248 -12.95 1.50 -4.58
C ARG A 248 -13.45 1.08 -5.96
N LEU A 249 -13.95 -0.15 -6.09
CA LEU A 249 -14.47 -0.67 -7.36
C LEU A 249 -15.59 0.21 -7.93
N ALA A 250 -16.56 0.60 -7.09
CA ALA A 250 -17.67 1.46 -7.51
C ALA A 250 -17.19 2.85 -7.96
N ALA A 251 -16.11 3.37 -7.37
CA ALA A 251 -15.48 4.61 -7.79
C ALA A 251 -14.72 4.46 -9.12
N GLU A 252 -13.99 3.35 -9.30
CA GLU A 252 -13.31 3.02 -10.56
C GLU A 252 -14.29 2.85 -11.72
N GLU A 253 -15.40 2.14 -11.53
CA GLU A 253 -16.46 1.97 -12.55
C GLU A 253 -17.16 3.30 -12.89
N ARG A 254 -17.22 4.26 -11.96
CA ARG A 254 -17.68 5.62 -12.26
C ARG A 254 -16.67 6.39 -13.09
N ALA A 255 -15.38 6.31 -12.73
CA ALA A 255 -14.30 6.93 -13.48
C ALA A 255 -14.20 6.37 -14.90
N GLU A 256 -14.28 5.05 -15.07
CA GLU A 256 -14.28 4.38 -16.38
C GLU A 256 -15.42 4.92 -17.27
N ARG A 257 -16.64 5.06 -16.74
CA ARG A 257 -17.77 5.64 -17.50
C ARG A 257 -17.51 7.09 -17.90
N GLN A 258 -16.87 7.88 -17.05
CA GLN A 258 -16.51 9.27 -17.38
C GLN A 258 -15.45 9.33 -18.49
N ILE A 259 -14.41 8.49 -18.38
CA ILE A 259 -13.35 8.36 -19.39
C ILE A 259 -13.95 7.87 -20.72
N GLY A 260 -14.82 6.85 -20.69
CA GLY A 260 -15.49 6.34 -21.88
C GLY A 260 -16.33 7.40 -22.59
N ARG A 261 -17.06 8.25 -21.84
CA ARG A 261 -17.76 9.41 -22.41
C ARG A 261 -16.81 10.42 -23.04
N ALA A 262 -15.65 10.69 -22.42
CA ALA A 262 -14.63 11.56 -23.00
C ALA A 262 -14.03 10.95 -24.28
N LEU A 263 -13.79 9.64 -24.29
CA LEU A 263 -13.30 8.90 -25.45
C LEU A 263 -14.27 9.01 -26.63
N SER A 264 -15.57 8.75 -26.42
CA SER A 264 -16.58 8.88 -27.48
C SER A 264 -16.77 10.32 -27.97
N ARG A 265 -16.46 11.34 -27.16
CA ARG A 265 -16.42 12.75 -27.62
C ARG A 265 -15.18 13.01 -28.46
N ALA A 266 -14.02 12.55 -28.01
CA ALA A 266 -12.75 12.68 -28.69
C ALA A 266 -12.73 12.00 -30.07
N ASP A 267 -13.25 10.77 -30.18
CA ASP A 267 -13.34 10.04 -31.46
C ASP A 267 -14.24 10.78 -32.45
N ARG A 268 -15.38 11.34 -32.01
CA ARG A 268 -16.28 12.14 -32.86
C ARG A 268 -15.63 13.44 -33.34
N ASP A 269 -14.96 14.15 -32.45
CA ASP A 269 -14.22 15.37 -32.79
C ASP A 269 -13.11 15.08 -33.84
N LEU A 270 -12.36 14.00 -33.64
CA LEU A 270 -11.33 13.57 -34.60
C LEU A 270 -11.92 13.23 -35.97
N GLN A 271 -13.07 12.55 -36.01
CA GLN A 271 -13.79 12.27 -37.26
C GLN A 271 -14.19 13.56 -37.97
N ASN A 272 -14.77 14.53 -37.25
CA ASN A 272 -15.16 15.83 -37.79
C ASN A 272 -13.95 16.61 -38.33
N LYS A 273 -12.83 16.64 -37.60
CA LYS A 273 -11.59 17.29 -38.05
C LYS A 273 -10.99 16.60 -39.28
N THR A 274 -11.08 15.27 -39.37
CA THR A 274 -10.64 14.50 -40.54
C THR A 274 -11.43 14.86 -41.78
N ILE A 275 -12.76 14.99 -41.65
CA ILE A 275 -13.64 15.41 -42.75
C ILE A 275 -13.29 16.83 -43.20
N LYS A 276 -13.18 17.79 -42.26
CA LYS A 276 -12.81 19.18 -42.57
C LYS A 276 -11.44 19.30 -43.24
N LEU A 277 -10.43 18.53 -42.79
CA LEU A 277 -9.12 18.48 -43.45
C LEU A 277 -9.21 17.98 -44.88
N ARG A 278 -10.04 16.97 -45.14
CA ARG A 278 -10.24 16.42 -46.48
C ARG A 278 -10.88 17.46 -47.39
N GLU A 279 -11.97 18.09 -46.95
CA GLU A 279 -12.69 19.13 -47.70
C GLU A 279 -11.79 20.33 -48.04
N LEU A 280 -10.98 20.81 -47.07
CA LEU A 280 -10.05 21.93 -47.29
C LEU A 280 -8.88 21.57 -48.23
N ARG A 281 -8.42 20.32 -48.22
CA ARG A 281 -7.38 19.85 -49.14
C ARG A 281 -7.93 19.70 -50.56
N GLU A 282 -9.16 19.18 -50.70
CA GLU A 282 -9.86 19.07 -51.98
C GLU A 282 -10.18 20.45 -52.57
N SER A 283 -10.62 21.42 -51.75
CA SER A 283 -10.90 22.79 -52.20
C SER A 283 -9.63 23.54 -52.62
N LYS A 284 -8.50 23.33 -51.93
CA LYS A 284 -7.20 23.88 -52.32
C LYS A 284 -6.65 23.24 -53.60
N GLY A 285 -6.86 21.93 -53.77
CA GLY A 285 -6.52 21.21 -55.01
C GLY A 285 -7.35 21.66 -56.21
N ALA A 286 -8.63 21.97 -56.01
CA ALA A 286 -9.51 22.54 -57.04
C ALA A 286 -9.15 24.00 -57.39
N ALA A 287 -8.81 24.82 -56.39
CA ALA A 287 -8.38 26.21 -56.61
C ALA A 287 -7.00 26.32 -57.30
N GLY A 288 -6.12 25.33 -57.14
CA GLY A 288 -4.82 25.27 -57.83
C GLY A 288 -4.91 25.03 -59.34
N ASN A 289 -6.08 24.62 -59.86
CA ASN A 289 -6.34 24.44 -61.29
C ASN A 289 -7.14 25.60 -61.94
N ALA A 290 -7.57 26.58 -61.15
CA ALA A 290 -8.22 27.79 -61.65
C ALA A 290 -7.25 28.97 -61.47
N SER A 291 -6.54 29.33 -62.54
CA SER A 291 -5.66 30.50 -62.51
C SER A 291 -6.46 31.80 -62.33
N GLU A 292 -6.14 32.47 -61.23
CA GLU A 292 -5.96 33.92 -61.05
C GLU A 292 -7.07 34.87 -61.50
N GLY A 293 -7.86 35.32 -60.52
CA GLY A 293 -8.59 36.58 -60.62
C GLY A 293 -9.46 36.86 -59.41
N GLY A 294 -9.04 37.78 -58.52
CA GLY A 294 -9.98 38.58 -57.73
C GLY A 294 -9.81 38.61 -56.21
N SER A 295 -9.25 39.75 -55.77
CA SER A 295 -9.48 40.53 -54.54
C SER A 295 -9.74 39.85 -53.17
N SER A 296 -8.75 40.09 -52.31
CA SER A 296 -8.70 40.22 -50.85
C SER A 296 -10.02 40.51 -50.09
N ALA A 297 -10.37 39.62 -49.16
CA ALA A 297 -11.11 39.93 -47.93
C ALA A 297 -10.19 39.65 -46.71
N PRO A 298 -10.33 40.36 -45.57
CA PRO A 298 -9.50 40.18 -44.40
C PRO A 298 -9.95 38.93 -43.62
N GLY A 299 -9.65 37.77 -44.16
CA GLY A 299 -9.71 36.47 -43.49
C GLY A 299 -8.38 35.75 -43.71
N LEU A 300 -7.98 34.91 -42.75
CA LEU A 300 -6.76 34.09 -42.84
C LEU A 300 -6.65 33.46 -44.24
N LYS A 301 -5.49 33.60 -44.89
CA LYS A 301 -5.27 33.00 -46.22
C LYS A 301 -5.50 31.49 -46.11
N GLY A 302 -6.08 30.86 -47.14
CA GLY A 302 -6.43 29.42 -47.10
C GLY A 302 -5.26 28.48 -46.75
N GLY A 303 -4.01 28.91 -46.91
CA GLY A 303 -2.82 28.20 -46.40
C GLY A 303 -2.66 28.22 -44.87
N ASP A 304 -2.97 29.35 -44.23
CA ASP A 304 -2.86 29.53 -42.78
C ASP A 304 -3.98 28.78 -42.04
N MET A 305 -5.17 28.68 -42.64
CA MET A 305 -6.29 27.89 -42.12
C MET A 305 -5.99 26.38 -42.14
N LEU A 306 -5.33 25.88 -43.19
CA LEU A 306 -4.96 24.46 -43.29
C LEU A 306 -3.91 24.08 -42.23
N ALA A 307 -2.87 24.90 -42.06
CA ALA A 307 -1.81 24.65 -41.08
C ALA A 307 -2.33 24.68 -39.63
N GLU A 308 -3.22 25.61 -39.30
CA GLU A 308 -3.85 25.66 -37.98
C GLU A 308 -4.76 24.45 -37.74
N LEU A 309 -5.49 23.99 -38.76
CA LEU A 309 -6.36 22.82 -38.64
C LEU A 309 -5.57 21.50 -38.54
N GLU A 310 -4.43 21.40 -39.22
CA GLU A 310 -3.46 20.30 -39.06
C GLU A 310 -2.86 20.27 -37.64
N ARG A 311 -2.44 21.43 -37.11
CA ARG A 311 -1.96 21.55 -35.72
C ARG A 311 -3.03 21.13 -34.70
N ARG A 312 -4.28 21.56 -34.91
CA ARG A 312 -5.43 21.16 -34.06
C ARG A 312 -5.74 19.65 -34.18
N PHE A 313 -5.54 19.05 -35.35
CA PHE A 313 -5.70 17.61 -35.57
C PHE A 313 -4.62 16.79 -34.84
N GLU A 314 -3.36 17.22 -34.90
CA GLU A 314 -2.26 16.59 -34.14
C GLU A 314 -2.49 16.67 -32.63
N GLY A 315 -2.94 17.82 -32.13
CA GLY A 315 -3.34 17.98 -30.73
C GLY A 315 -4.47 17.04 -30.31
N ALA A 316 -5.48 16.86 -31.18
CA ALA A 316 -6.58 15.93 -30.95
C ALA A 316 -6.14 14.46 -30.94
N LEU A 317 -5.23 14.06 -31.84
CA LEU A 317 -4.63 12.72 -31.85
C LEU A 317 -3.85 12.43 -30.55
N ALA A 318 -3.02 13.38 -30.12
CA ALA A 318 -2.25 13.24 -28.89
C ALA A 318 -3.17 13.17 -27.65
N GLY A 319 -4.24 13.96 -27.61
CA GLY A 319 -5.25 13.90 -26.55
C GLY A 319 -6.01 12.58 -26.54
N LEU A 320 -6.45 12.11 -27.71
CA LEU A 320 -7.16 10.84 -27.87
C LEU A 320 -6.31 9.65 -27.38
N LYS A 321 -5.01 9.66 -27.68
CA LYS A 321 -4.07 8.64 -27.18
C LYS A 321 -4.06 8.58 -25.65
N LYS A 322 -3.96 9.72 -24.97
CA LYS A 322 -4.00 9.78 -23.50
C LYS A 322 -5.32 9.30 -22.92
N ILE A 323 -6.44 9.63 -23.56
CA ILE A 323 -7.77 9.17 -23.12
C ILE A 323 -7.89 7.64 -23.27
N ARG A 324 -7.35 7.06 -24.34
CA ARG A 324 -7.31 5.59 -24.53
C ARG A 324 -6.44 4.90 -23.48
N GLU A 325 -5.26 5.45 -23.19
CA GLU A 325 -4.39 4.92 -22.13
C GLU A 325 -5.07 4.97 -20.76
N ALA A 326 -5.79 6.06 -20.45
CA ALA A 326 -6.58 6.17 -19.22
C ALA A 326 -7.75 5.16 -19.18
N ALA A 327 -8.39 4.89 -20.32
CA ALA A 327 -9.47 3.90 -20.41
C ALA A 327 -8.96 2.48 -20.14
N GLU A 328 -7.81 2.10 -20.69
CA GLU A 328 -7.19 0.79 -20.42
C GLU A 328 -6.68 0.68 -18.97
N GLY A 329 -6.13 1.77 -18.41
CA GLY A 329 -5.78 1.84 -16.99
C GLY A 329 -6.98 1.61 -16.09
N ALA A 330 -8.13 2.25 -16.40
CA ALA A 330 -9.36 2.06 -15.66
C ALA A 330 -9.85 0.60 -15.67
N LYS A 331 -9.85 -0.06 -16.83
CA LYS A 331 -10.24 -1.48 -16.97
C LYS A 331 -9.33 -2.38 -16.15
N THR A 332 -8.01 -2.19 -16.24
CA THR A 332 -7.03 -2.99 -15.49
C THR A 332 -7.24 -2.83 -13.98
N SER A 333 -7.51 -1.60 -13.51
CA SER A 333 -7.80 -1.34 -12.09
C SER A 333 -9.08 -2.05 -11.62
N ILE A 334 -10.14 -2.00 -12.43
CA ILE A 334 -11.42 -2.69 -12.16
C ILE A 334 -11.21 -4.20 -12.07
N GLU A 335 -10.46 -4.80 -12.99
CA GLU A 335 -10.15 -6.24 -12.97
C GLU A 335 -9.37 -6.63 -11.73
N TRP A 336 -8.36 -5.83 -11.35
CA TRP A 336 -7.62 -6.04 -10.11
C TRP A 336 -8.52 -5.98 -8.88
N SER A 337 -9.41 -4.98 -8.81
CA SER A 337 -10.37 -4.84 -7.70
C SER A 337 -11.32 -6.04 -7.62
N LYS A 338 -11.87 -6.49 -8.77
CA LYS A 338 -12.74 -7.68 -8.84
C LYS A 338 -12.02 -8.95 -8.40
N LEU A 339 -10.80 -9.17 -8.88
CA LEU A 339 -9.98 -10.32 -8.51
C LEU A 339 -9.63 -10.30 -7.02
N THR A 340 -9.26 -9.14 -6.49
CA THR A 340 -8.89 -8.98 -5.07
C THR A 340 -10.08 -9.24 -4.16
N ILE A 341 -11.28 -8.74 -4.50
CA ILE A 341 -12.51 -9.04 -3.76
C ILE A 341 -12.82 -10.54 -3.79
N SER A 342 -12.73 -11.18 -4.95
CA SER A 342 -12.94 -12.62 -5.12
C SER A 342 -11.97 -13.46 -4.28
N ASN A 343 -10.70 -13.04 -4.20
CA ASN A 343 -9.70 -13.72 -3.37
C ASN A 343 -9.99 -13.58 -1.88
N VAL A 344 -10.51 -12.44 -1.41
CA VAL A 344 -10.96 -12.29 -0.01
C VAL A 344 -12.10 -13.29 0.27
N ASP A 345 -13.02 -13.48 -0.67
CA ASP A 345 -14.17 -14.40 -0.52
C ASP A 345 -13.79 -15.88 -0.54
N ARG A 346 -12.62 -16.22 -1.09
CA ARG A 346 -12.10 -17.61 -1.09
C ARG A 346 -11.31 -17.96 0.17
N VAL A 347 -10.82 -16.96 0.88
CA VAL A 347 -9.94 -17.11 2.06
C VAL A 347 -10.70 -16.88 3.37
N SER A 348 -11.85 -16.21 3.31
CA SER A 348 -12.80 -16.00 4.42
C SER A 348 -13.69 -17.23 4.62
#